data_AF-A0A524KTW2-F1
#
_entry.id   AF-A0A524KTW2-F1
#
_cell.length_a   1.000
_cell.length_b   1.000
_cell.length_c   1.000
_cell.angle_alpha   90.00
_cell.angle_beta   90.00
_cell.angle_gamma   90.00
#
_symmetry.space_group_name_H-M   'P 1'
#
loop_
_entity.id
_entity.type
_entity.pdbx_description
1 polymer ?
#
loop_
_entity_poly.entity_id
_entity_poly.type
_entity_poly.pdbx_seq_one_letter_code
_entity_poly.pdbx_strand_id
1 'polypeptide(L)'
;PAWTGRFDGPPEVLGIEGLDDSAITVRTLLRTRPGQQWSVQRAFHRRIKGRLDREGIEIPFPQRTLHVRYPSGGARGTPAS
;
A
#
# COMPACT_ATOMS: atom_id res chain seq x y z
N PRO A 1 3.27 -25.27 15.21
CA PRO A 1 1.96 -24.56 15.05
C PRO A 1 1.31 -24.95 13.71
N ALA A 2 -0.02 -24.85 13.56
CA ALA A 2 -0.82 -25.50 12.50
C ALA A 2 -0.55 -25.09 11.03
N TRP A 3 0.58 -24.43 10.73
CA TRP A 3 0.93 -23.88 9.41
C TRP A 3 2.06 -24.61 8.69
N THR A 4 2.85 -25.43 9.40
CA THR A 4 4.05 -26.13 8.89
C THR A 4 3.75 -27.06 7.70
N GLY A 5 2.48 -27.41 7.46
CA GLY A 5 2.07 -28.30 6.38
C GLY A 5 1.61 -27.64 5.08
N ARG A 6 1.63 -26.30 4.93
CA ARG A 6 1.15 -25.64 3.69
C ARG A 6 2.18 -24.77 2.98
N PHE A 7 3.19 -24.31 3.71
CA PHE A 7 4.32 -23.56 3.17
C PHE A 7 5.46 -24.54 2.92
N ASP A 8 6.02 -24.50 1.72
CA ASP A 8 7.13 -25.35 1.32
C ASP A 8 8.46 -24.61 1.51
N GLY A 9 8.76 -24.30 2.78
CA GLY A 9 9.89 -23.48 3.22
C GLY A 9 9.49 -22.09 3.76
N PRO A 10 10.47 -21.32 4.27
CA PRO A 10 10.21 -19.98 4.78
C PRO A 10 9.84 -19.00 3.65
N PRO A 11 9.02 -17.97 3.93
CA PRO A 11 8.82 -16.87 2.99
C PRO A 11 10.12 -16.08 2.80
N GLU A 12 10.40 -15.68 1.57
CA GLU A 12 11.56 -14.86 1.21
C GLU A 12 11.08 -13.44 0.92
N VAL A 13 11.53 -12.48 1.73
CA VAL A 13 11.20 -11.06 1.54
C VAL A 13 12.27 -10.45 0.63
N LEU A 14 11.88 -10.05 -0.57
CA LEU A 14 12.79 -9.46 -1.55
C LEU A 14 13.03 -7.96 -1.28
N GLY A 15 12.16 -7.33 -0.50
CA GLY A 15 12.26 -5.93 -0.12
C GLY A 15 11.24 -5.04 -0.83
N ILE A 16 11.55 -3.75 -0.91
CA ILE A 16 10.71 -2.73 -1.53
C ILE A 16 10.76 -2.92 -3.05
N GLU A 17 9.61 -3.16 -3.65
CA GLU A 17 9.42 -3.27 -5.10
C GLU A 17 8.98 -1.94 -5.71
N GLY A 18 8.21 -1.13 -4.97
CA GLY A 18 7.68 0.14 -5.46
C GLY A 18 7.43 1.17 -4.36
N LEU A 19 7.54 2.43 -4.75
CA LEU A 19 7.14 3.60 -3.98
C LEU A 19 6.06 4.32 -4.81
N ASP A 20 4.81 4.14 -4.40
CA ASP A 20 3.63 4.69 -5.06
C ASP A 20 3.21 6.01 -4.38
N ASP A 21 2.34 6.80 -5.04
CA ASP A 21 1.87 8.11 -4.56
C ASP A 21 1.42 8.12 -3.09
N SER A 22 0.85 7.01 -2.65
CA SER A 22 0.37 6.85 -1.28
C SER A 22 0.65 5.46 -0.73
N ALA A 23 1.64 4.71 -1.21
CA ALA A 23 1.92 3.37 -0.69
C ALA A 23 3.37 2.91 -0.93
N ILE A 24 3.81 1.92 -0.16
CA ILE A 24 5.05 1.18 -0.41
C ILE A 24 4.68 -0.26 -0.70
N THR A 25 5.12 -0.77 -1.85
CA THR A 25 4.91 -2.15 -2.24
C THR A 25 6.11 -3.00 -1.83
N VAL A 26 5.89 -4.03 -1.00
CA VAL A 26 6.93 -4.97 -0.55
C VAL A 26 6.67 -6.35 -1.16
N ARG A 27 7.67 -6.89 -1.87
CA ARG A 27 7.55 -8.20 -2.51
C ARG A 27 8.03 -9.33 -1.61
N THR A 28 7.22 -10.38 -1.51
CA THR A 28 7.55 -11.61 -0.79
C THR A 28 7.23 -12.83 -1.65
N LEU A 29 8.16 -13.78 -1.73
CA LEU A 29 7.97 -15.06 -2.38
C LEU A 29 7.60 -16.14 -1.36
N LEU A 30 6.59 -16.94 -1.70
CA LEU A 30 6.15 -18.06 -0.88
C LEU A 30 6.09 -19.33 -1.73
N ARG A 31 6.79 -20.36 -1.28
CA ARG A 31 6.71 -21.70 -1.87
C ARG A 31 5.53 -22.45 -1.28
N THR A 32 4.76 -23.13 -2.14
CA THR A 32 3.53 -23.81 -1.77
C THR A 32 3.37 -25.10 -2.54
N ARG A 33 2.60 -26.05 -2.00
CA ARG A 33 2.21 -27.25 -2.75
C ARG A 33 1.25 -26.91 -3.88
N PRO A 34 1.23 -27.67 -4.99
CA PRO A 34 0.28 -27.48 -6.07
C PRO A 34 -1.17 -27.39 -5.55
N GLY A 35 -1.91 -26.38 -6.02
CA GLY A 35 -3.31 -26.15 -5.62
C GLY A 35 -3.52 -25.43 -4.29
N GLN A 36 -2.45 -25.14 -3.53
CA GLN A 36 -2.55 -24.45 -2.23
C GLN A 36 -2.25 -22.94 -2.31
N GLN A 37 -1.87 -22.42 -3.49
CA GLN A 37 -1.41 -21.03 -3.65
C GLN A 37 -2.35 -20.00 -3.01
N TRP A 38 -3.66 -20.07 -3.27
CA TRP A 38 -4.64 -19.09 -2.74
C TRP A 38 -4.91 -19.27 -1.25
N SER A 39 -4.87 -20.50 -0.74
CA SER A 39 -5.03 -20.78 0.69
C SER A 39 -3.86 -20.19 1.48
N VAL A 40 -2.65 -20.41 0.98
CA VAL A 40 -1.42 -19.89 1.56
C VAL A 40 -1.36 -18.36 1.48
N GLN A 41 -1.63 -17.78 0.31
CA GLN A 41 -1.62 -16.32 0.12
C GLN A 41 -2.59 -15.63 1.09
N ARG A 42 -3.83 -16.11 1.20
CA ARG A 42 -4.81 -15.52 2.14
C ARG A 42 -4.38 -15.64 3.58
N ALA A 43 -3.83 -16.79 3.97
CA ALA A 43 -3.34 -17.00 5.33
C ALA A 43 -2.11 -16.11 5.63
N PHE A 44 -1.25 -15.85 4.64
CA PHE A 44 -0.14 -14.91 4.76
C PHE A 44 -0.65 -13.47 4.92
N HIS A 45 -1.51 -12.99 4.02
CA HIS A 45 -2.07 -11.63 4.09
C HIS A 45 -2.80 -11.34 5.40
N ARG A 46 -3.58 -12.29 5.93
CA ARG A 46 -4.25 -12.12 7.24
C ARG A 46 -3.26 -11.91 8.39
N ARG A 47 -2.12 -12.59 8.36
CA ARG A 47 -1.08 -12.46 9.40
C ARG A 47 -0.34 -11.14 9.26
N ILE A 48 -0.01 -10.75 8.03
CA ILE A 48 0.61 -9.45 7.76
C ILE A 48 -0.32 -8.34 8.23
N LYS A 49 -1.59 -8.35 7.82
CA LYS A 49 -2.58 -7.37 8.30
C LYS A 49 -2.66 -7.32 9.82
N GLY A 50 -2.84 -8.47 10.48
CA GLY A 50 -2.90 -8.52 11.94
C GLY A 50 -1.58 -8.16 12.65
N ARG A 51 -0.44 -8.17 11.96
CA ARG A 51 0.82 -7.63 12.48
C ARG A 51 0.89 -6.13 12.28
N LEU A 52 0.62 -5.64 11.07
CA LEU A 52 0.59 -4.21 10.74
C LEU A 52 -0.33 -3.45 11.69
N ASP A 53 -1.52 -3.98 11.95
CA ASP A 53 -2.48 -3.39 12.89
C ASP A 53 -1.94 -3.26 14.32
N ARG A 54 -1.21 -4.28 14.79
CA ARG A 54 -0.62 -4.28 16.14
C ARG A 54 0.57 -3.32 16.26
N GLU A 55 1.26 -3.07 15.16
CA GLU A 55 2.38 -2.13 15.10
C GLU A 55 1.92 -0.70 14.76
N GLY A 56 0.61 -0.46 14.61
CA GLY A 56 0.06 0.84 14.25
C GLY A 56 0.37 1.26 12.80
N ILE A 57 0.72 0.32 11.93
CA ILE A 57 0.99 0.58 10.52
C ILE A 57 -0.35 0.53 9.76
N GLU A 58 -0.91 1.70 9.49
CA GLU A 58 -2.15 1.83 8.73
C GLU A 58 -1.92 1.62 7.23
N ILE A 59 -2.91 1.02 6.56
CA ILE A 59 -2.92 0.95 5.09
C ILE A 59 -3.45 2.28 4.57
N PRO A 60 -2.63 3.07 3.86
CA PRO A 60 -2.99 4.41 3.44
C PRO A 60 -4.13 4.40 2.42
N PHE A 61 -5.11 5.28 2.63
CA PHE A 61 -6.04 5.70 1.59
C PHE A 61 -5.37 6.75 0.70
N PRO A 62 -5.72 6.85 -0.59
CA PRO A 62 -5.19 7.90 -1.46
C PRO A 62 -5.47 9.29 -0.85
N GLN A 63 -4.42 10.01 -0.47
CA GLN A 63 -4.53 11.39 0.01
C GLN A 63 -4.31 12.36 -1.15
N ARG A 64 -5.15 13.40 -1.23
CA ARG A 64 -5.01 14.47 -2.22
C ARG A 64 -5.11 15.82 -1.55
N THR A 65 -4.10 16.66 -1.72
CA THR A 65 -4.13 18.06 -1.31
C THR A 65 -4.59 18.90 -2.49
N LEU A 66 -5.76 19.55 -2.36
CA LEU A 66 -6.29 20.47 -3.38
C LEU A 66 -5.85 21.90 -3.06
N HIS A 67 -4.99 22.46 -3.90
CA HIS A 67 -4.66 23.89 -3.85
C HIS A 67 -5.68 24.68 -4.67
N VAL A 68 -6.70 25.25 -4.01
CA VAL A 68 -7.70 26.10 -4.66
C VAL A 68 -7.14 27.52 -4.79
N ARG A 69 -7.02 28.02 -6.03
CA ARG A 69 -6.67 29.40 -6.32
C ARG A 69 -7.94 30.12 -6.79
N TYR A 70 -8.40 31.11 -6.04
CA TYR A 70 -9.47 31.98 -6.51
C TYR A 70 -8.92 32.93 -7.57
N PRO A 71 -9.61 33.13 -8.71
CA PRO A 71 -9.25 34.19 -9.64
C PRO A 71 -9.33 35.52 -8.88
N SER A 72 -8.24 36.26 -8.86
CA SER A 72 -8.22 37.62 -8.34
C SER A 72 -9.14 38.47 -9.22
N GLY A 73 -10.30 38.84 -8.67
CA GLY A 73 -11.25 39.71 -9.34
C GLY A 73 -10.63 41.08 -9.65
N GLY A 74 -10.49 41.37 -10.94
CA GLY A 74 -10.52 42.70 -11.55
C GLY A 74 -9.74 43.82 -10.86
N ALA A 75 -8.49 44.06 -11.29
CA ALA A 75 -7.96 45.42 -11.24
C ALA A 75 -8.64 46.22 -12.35
N ARG A 76 -9.55 47.11 -11.94
CA ARG A 76 -10.25 48.12 -12.74
C ARG A 76 -9.30 48.79 -13.74
N GLY A 77 -9.77 48.96 -14.98
CA GLY A 77 -9.10 49.77 -15.98
C GLY A 77 -8.89 51.19 -15.50
N THR A 78 -7.64 51.66 -15.59
CA THR A 78 -7.30 53.08 -15.52
C THR A 78 -7.57 53.70 -16.89
N PRO A 79 -8.40 54.75 -17.04
CA PRO A 79 -8.50 55.45 -18.31
C PRO A 79 -7.18 56.20 -18.55
N ALA A 80 -6.62 56.02 -19.74
CA ALA A 80 -5.45 56.75 -20.22
C ALA A 80 -5.77 58.25 -20.28
N SER A 81 -4.85 59.08 -19.76
CA SER A 81 -4.75 60.52 -20.04
C SER A 81 -3.78 60.73 -21.19
#